data_AF-A0A7S0CHS6-F1
#
_entry.id   AF-A0A7S0CHS6-F1
#
_cell.length_a   1.000
_cell.length_b   1.000
_cell.length_c   1.000
_cell.angle_alpha   90.00
_cell.angle_beta   90.00
_cell.angle_gamma   90.00
#
_symmetry.space_group_name_H-M   'P 1'
#
loop_
_entity.id
_entity.type
_entity.pdbx_description
1 polymer ?
#
loop_
_entity_poly.entity_id
_entity_poly.type
_entity_poly.pdbx_seq_one_letter_code
_entity_poly.pdbx_strand_id
1 'polypeptide(L)'
;TFSPALLAEADYLMENPIEDVDVENRRDLSHLNSYAIDDASTKEIDDALSVEGPLEDGNYRLWVHIADPSRHIALDSPLDVEARKRTSSLYLPTGVVPMFPLNIA
;
A
#
# COMPACT_ATOMS: atom_id res chain seq x y z
N THR A 1 -8.79 -18.59 2.12
CA THR A 1 -8.13 -18.12 3.37
C THR A 1 -6.63 -18.29 3.20
N PHE A 2 -5.81 -17.51 3.89
CA PHE A 2 -4.35 -17.65 3.85
C PHE A 2 -3.91 -18.84 4.71
N SER A 3 -2.75 -19.42 4.39
CA SER A 3 -2.15 -20.45 5.23
C SER A 3 -1.61 -19.83 6.53
N PRO A 4 -1.49 -20.59 7.64
CA PRO A 4 -0.87 -20.09 8.86
C PRO A 4 0.55 -19.56 8.64
N ALA A 5 1.31 -20.17 7.72
CA ALA A 5 2.65 -19.72 7.37
C ALA A 5 2.65 -18.33 6.71
N LEU A 6 1.72 -18.06 5.79
CA LEU A 6 1.61 -16.75 5.12
C LEU A 6 1.15 -15.65 6.08
N LEU A 7 0.27 -15.99 7.03
CA LEU A 7 -0.13 -15.04 8.07
C LEU A 7 1.05 -14.68 8.97
N ALA A 8 1.82 -15.69 9.42
CA ALA A 8 3.01 -15.48 10.24
C ALA A 8 4.11 -14.70 9.49
N GLU A 9 4.27 -14.93 8.19
CA GLU A 9 5.19 -14.15 7.35
C GLU A 9 4.77 -12.68 7.26
N ALA A 10 3.48 -12.40 7.04
CA ALA A 10 2.97 -11.04 7.01
C ALA A 10 3.13 -10.33 8.37
N ASP A 11 2.83 -11.01 9.48
CA ASP A 11 3.04 -10.48 10.83
C ASP A 11 4.52 -10.15 11.07
N TYR A 12 5.42 -11.07 10.69
CA TYR A 12 6.85 -10.88 10.83
C TYR A 12 7.36 -9.66 10.05
N LEU A 13 6.89 -9.44 8.82
CA LEU A 13 7.28 -8.28 8.00
C LEU A 13 6.80 -6.94 8.59
N MET A 14 5.65 -6.93 9.25
CA MET A 14 5.13 -5.75 9.93
C MET A 14 5.90 -5.43 11.22
N GLU A 15 6.30 -6.46 11.97
CA GLU A 15 7.11 -6.31 13.19
C GLU A 15 8.58 -5.99 12.88
N ASN A 16 9.08 -6.43 11.72
CA ASN A 16 10.47 -6.30 11.29
C ASN A 16 10.53 -5.64 9.90
N PRO A 17 10.19 -4.34 9.80
CA PRO A 17 10.16 -3.65 8.53
C PRO A 17 11.54 -3.67 7.87
N ILE A 18 11.55 -4.01 6.58
CA ILE A 18 12.76 -4.05 5.77
C ILE A 18 13.30 -2.62 5.60
N GLU A 19 14.62 -2.49 5.70
CA GLU A 19 15.31 -1.23 5.44
C GLU A 19 15.03 -0.74 4.02
N ASP A 20 14.78 0.56 3.90
CA ASP A 20 14.52 1.21 2.63
C ASP A 20 15.83 1.44 1.88
N VAL A 21 16.20 0.50 1.02
CA VAL A 21 17.42 0.61 0.21
C VAL A 21 17.43 1.83 -0.71
N ASP A 22 16.26 2.40 -1.01
CA ASP A 22 16.08 3.58 -1.85
C ASP A 22 15.84 4.86 -1.06
N VAL A 23 16.05 4.88 0.26
CA VAL A 23 15.75 6.04 1.13
C VAL A 23 16.36 7.35 0.61
N GLU A 24 17.61 7.30 0.14
CA GLU A 24 18.32 8.47 -0.40
C GLU A 24 17.78 8.93 -1.76
N ASN A 25 17.09 8.05 -2.49
CA ASN A 25 16.47 8.34 -3.77
C ASN A 25 15.01 8.77 -3.64
N ARG A 26 14.38 8.58 -2.47
CA ARG A 26 12.98 8.98 -2.25
C ARG A 26 12.86 10.49 -2.17
N ARG A 27 11.80 11.00 -2.79
CA ARG A 27 11.42 12.40 -2.63
C ARG A 27 10.68 12.57 -1.31
N ASP A 28 11.21 13.38 -0.42
CA ASP A 28 10.50 13.74 0.81
C ASP A 28 9.29 14.64 0.49
N LEU A 29 8.11 14.07 0.68
CA LEU A 29 6.81 14.73 0.56
C LEU A 29 6.06 14.76 1.90
N SER A 30 6.70 14.40 3.01
CA SER A 30 6.07 14.26 4.34
C SER A 30 5.51 15.59 4.89
N HIS A 31 5.97 16.71 4.35
CA HIS A 31 5.47 18.05 4.66
C HIS A 31 4.13 18.39 4.00
N LEU A 32 3.67 17.59 3.03
CA LEU A 32 2.38 17.79 2.37
C LEU A 32 1.25 17.14 3.17
N ASN A 33 0.14 17.87 3.32
CA ASN A 33 -1.11 17.25 3.77
C ASN A 33 -1.58 16.25 2.71
N SER A 34 -1.68 14.98 3.10
CA SER A 34 -2.12 13.88 2.24
C SER A 34 -3.44 13.32 2.72
N TYR A 35 -4.36 13.10 1.79
CA TYR A 35 -5.73 12.65 2.08
C TYR A 35 -6.05 11.40 1.26
N ALA A 36 -6.44 10.32 1.94
CA ALA A 36 -7.13 9.18 1.33
C ALA A 36 -8.65 9.42 1.43
N ILE A 37 -9.40 9.14 0.36
CA ILE A 37 -10.84 9.40 0.28
C ILE A 37 -11.52 8.11 -0.14
N ASP A 38 -12.00 7.38 0.86
CA ASP A 38 -12.51 6.03 0.71
C ASP A 38 -13.89 5.86 1.35
N ASP A 39 -14.53 4.72 1.06
CA ASP A 39 -15.68 4.27 1.84
C ASP A 39 -15.28 4.01 3.31
N ALA A 40 -16.20 4.24 4.24
CA ALA A 40 -15.95 4.04 5.67
C ALA A 40 -15.59 2.58 6.04
N SER A 41 -15.92 1.62 5.17
CA SER A 41 -15.59 0.20 5.33
C SER A 41 -14.24 -0.21 4.74
N THR A 42 -13.57 0.65 3.98
CA THR A 42 -12.26 0.36 3.37
C THR A 42 -11.21 0.05 4.44
N LYS A 43 -10.37 -0.94 4.15
CA LYS A 43 -9.27 -1.40 5.02
C LYS A 43 -7.91 -1.35 4.34
N GLU A 44 -7.89 -1.55 3.02
CA GLU A 44 -6.71 -1.50 2.16
C GLU A 44 -6.62 -0.07 1.61
N ILE A 45 -5.82 0.80 2.22
CA ILE A 45 -5.63 2.18 1.75
C ILE A 45 -4.37 2.19 0.87
N ASP A 46 -4.56 2.29 -0.44
CA ASP A 46 -3.49 2.18 -1.43
C ASP A 46 -3.15 3.49 -2.14
N ASP A 47 -3.98 4.53 -1.99
CA ASP A 47 -3.70 5.85 -2.54
C ASP A 47 -3.98 7.03 -1.59
N ALA A 48 -3.32 8.15 -1.86
CA ALA A 48 -3.58 9.43 -1.23
C ALA A 48 -3.31 10.59 -2.17
N LEU A 49 -3.96 11.72 -1.94
CA LEU A 49 -3.82 12.94 -2.73
C LEU A 49 -3.28 14.10 -1.89
N SER A 50 -2.41 14.91 -2.50
CA SER A 50 -2.05 16.24 -1.99
C SER A 50 -2.18 17.28 -3.08
N VAL A 51 -2.53 18.51 -2.70
CA VAL A 51 -2.56 19.64 -3.61
C VAL A 51 -1.60 20.71 -3.08
N GLU A 52 -0.65 21.11 -3.92
CA GLU A 52 0.27 22.21 -3.65
C GLU A 52 -0.13 23.40 -4.52
N GLY A 53 -0.30 24.57 -3.90
CA GLY A 53 -0.52 25.82 -4.63
C GLY A 53 -1.39 26.85 -3.90
N PRO A 54 -1.70 27.96 -4.59
CA PRO A 54 -1.27 28.27 -5.96
C PRO A 54 0.26 28.44 -6.06
N LEU A 55 0.85 27.95 -7.17
CA LEU A 55 2.25 28.10 -7.51
C LEU A 55 2.51 29.50 -8.13
N GLU A 56 3.78 29.83 -8.39
CA GLU A 56 4.19 31.14 -8.94
C GLU A 56 3.52 31.47 -10.30
N ASP A 57 3.22 30.46 -11.10
CA ASP A 57 2.54 30.58 -12.40
C ASP A 57 1.01 30.61 -12.29
N GLY A 58 0.47 30.56 -11.08
CA GLY A 58 -0.96 30.51 -10.80
C GLY A 58 -1.61 29.13 -10.93
N ASN A 59 -0.83 28.08 -11.28
CA ASN A 59 -1.32 26.71 -11.34
C ASN A 59 -1.29 26.02 -9.98
N TYR A 60 -1.92 24.84 -9.92
CA TYR A 60 -1.81 23.92 -8.78
C TYR A 60 -1.10 22.66 -9.23
N ARG A 61 -0.35 22.04 -8.31
CA ARG A 61 0.22 20.71 -8.50
C ARG A 61 -0.57 19.70 -7.70
N LEU A 62 -1.13 18.71 -8.40
CA LEU A 62 -1.73 17.53 -7.80
C LEU A 62 -0.65 16.45 -7.64
N TRP A 63 -0.54 15.91 -6.44
CA TRP A 63 0.24 14.72 -6.12
C TRP A 63 -0.71 13.54 -5.97
N VAL A 64 -0.38 12.43 -6.63
CA VAL A 64 -1.04 11.13 -6.44
C VAL A 64 0.02 10.21 -5.84
N HIS A 65 -0.18 9.84 -4.58
CA HIS A 65 0.71 8.98 -3.83
C HIS A 65 0.11 7.57 -3.85
N ILE A 66 0.87 6.59 -4.32
CA ILE A 66 0.45 5.18 -4.35
C ILE A 66 1.31 4.41 -3.34
N ALA A 67 0.69 3.50 -2.61
CA ALA A 67 1.39 2.58 -1.72
C ALA A 67 2.49 1.82 -2.47
N ASP A 68 3.59 1.52 -1.77
CA ASP A 68 4.75 0.80 -2.30
C ASP A 68 4.83 -0.60 -1.67
N PRO A 69 3.94 -1.54 -2.03
CA PRO A 69 3.95 -2.89 -1.47
C PRO A 69 5.22 -3.65 -1.85
N SER A 70 5.85 -3.29 -2.98
CA SER A 70 7.08 -3.92 -3.47
C SER A 70 8.27 -3.73 -2.54
N ARG A 71 8.22 -2.70 -1.68
CA ARG A 71 9.19 -2.50 -0.60
C ARG A 71 9.17 -3.63 0.43
N HIS A 72 7.99 -4.15 0.75
CA HIS A 72 7.81 -5.14 1.82
C HIS A 72 7.72 -6.57 1.30
N ILE A 73 7.21 -6.74 0.08
CA ILE A 73 6.96 -8.05 -0.52
C ILE A 73 7.99 -8.29 -1.61
N ALA A 74 9.00 -9.10 -1.27
CA ALA A 74 10.04 -9.47 -2.22
C ALA A 74 9.48 -10.31 -3.37
N LEU A 75 10.05 -10.12 -4.56
CA LEU A 75 9.77 -10.95 -5.72
C LEU A 75 10.07 -12.42 -5.41
N ASP A 76 9.16 -13.29 -5.84
CA ASP A 76 9.13 -14.74 -5.64
C ASP A 76 9.05 -15.19 -4.17
N SER A 77 8.76 -14.28 -3.24
CA SER A 77 8.37 -14.64 -1.88
C SER A 77 7.06 -15.45 -1.86
N PRO A 78 6.80 -16.25 -0.81
CA PRO A 78 5.53 -16.95 -0.69
C PRO A 78 4.31 -16.01 -0.74
N LEU A 79 4.40 -14.81 -0.15
CA LEU A 79 3.36 -13.78 -0.24
C LEU A 79 3.12 -13.30 -1.68
N ASP A 80 4.17 -13.01 -2.44
CA ASP A 80 4.08 -12.64 -3.86
C ASP A 80 3.48 -13.77 -4.71
N VAL A 81 3.92 -15.01 -4.51
CA VAL A 81 3.36 -16.18 -5.21
C VAL A 81 1.86 -16.34 -4.95
N GLU A 82 1.42 -16.17 -3.70
CA GLU A 82 0.00 -16.21 -3.35
C GLU A 82 -0.77 -15.02 -3.93
N ALA A 83 -0.20 -13.81 -3.88
CA ALA A 83 -0.82 -12.62 -4.45
C ALA A 83 -1.04 -12.76 -5.97
N ARG A 84 -0.03 -13.23 -6.71
CA ARG A 84 -0.16 -13.53 -8.15
C ARG A 84 -1.26 -14.55 -8.43
N LYS A 85 -1.34 -15.60 -7.61
CA LYS A 85 -2.39 -16.63 -7.72
C LYS A 85 -3.79 -16.06 -7.49
N ARG A 86 -3.92 -15.05 -6.61
CA ARG A 86 -5.18 -14.34 -6.35
C ARG A 86 -5.51 -13.28 -7.39
N THR A 87 -4.49 -12.70 -8.01
CA THR A 87 -4.55 -11.65 -9.05
C THR A 87 -5.08 -10.30 -8.56
N SER A 88 -6.14 -10.27 -7.76
CA SER A 88 -6.76 -9.06 -7.22
C SER A 88 -7.51 -9.37 -5.93
N SER A 89 -7.77 -8.35 -5.11
CA SER A 89 -8.81 -8.40 -4.08
C SER A 89 -10.18 -8.54 -4.77
N LEU A 90 -11.04 -9.42 -4.25
CA LEU A 90 -12.38 -9.67 -4.77
C LEU A 90 -13.42 -9.05 -3.83
N TYR A 91 -14.19 -8.09 -4.35
CA TYR A 91 -15.23 -7.39 -3.61
C TYR A 91 -16.59 -8.04 -3.85
N LEU A 92 -17.17 -8.63 -2.81
CA LEU A 92 -18.47 -9.31 -2.84
C LEU A 92 -19.49 -8.56 -1.97
N PRO A 93 -20.80 -8.74 -2.20
CA PRO A 93 -21.84 -8.19 -1.32
C PRO A 93 -21.70 -8.61 0.15
N THR A 94 -21.06 -9.76 0.39
CA THR A 94 -20.85 -10.32 1.73
C THR A 94 -19.51 -9.98 2.35
N GLY A 95 -18.64 -9.23 1.66
CA GLY A 95 -17.31 -8.85 2.15
C GLY A 95 -16.22 -8.94 1.08
N VAL A 96 -14.98 -8.80 1.52
CA VAL A 96 -13.79 -8.78 0.65
C VAL A 96 -12.98 -10.07 0.83
N VAL A 97 -12.51 -10.64 -0.28
CA VAL A 97 -11.45 -11.65 -0.28
C VAL A 97 -10.16 -10.94 -0.71
N PRO A 98 -9.27 -10.59 0.24
CA PRO A 98 -8.16 -9.72 -0.07
C PRO A 98 -7.03 -10.46 -0.79
N MET A 99 -6.25 -9.72 -1.58
CA MET A 99 -5.07 -10.20 -2.29
C MET A 99 -3.95 -10.56 -1.30
N PHE A 100 -3.74 -9.70 -0.30
CA PHE A 100 -2.80 -9.91 0.79
C PHE A 100 -3.50 -10.18 2.13
N PRO A 101 -2.80 -10.77 3.11
CA PRO A 101 -3.24 -10.74 4.50
C PRO A 101 -3.55 -9.29 4.95
N LEU A 102 -4.65 -9.05 5.66
CA LEU A 102 -5.13 -7.70 5.99
C LEU A 102 -4.19 -6.85 6.86
N ASN A 103 -3.22 -7.47 7.52
CA ASN A 103 -2.21 -6.79 8.33
C ASN A 103 -1.12 -6.13 7.48
N ILE A 104 -0.93 -6.55 6.22
CA ILE A 104 0.04 -6.00 5.27
C ILE A 104 -0.64 -5.43 4.00
N ALA A 105 -1.96 -5.51 3.94
CA ALA A 105 -2.79 -5.00 2.84
C ALA A 105 -3.15 -3.53 3.04
#